data_AF-A0A2U1S854-F1
#
_entry.id   AF-A0A2U1S854-F1
#
_cell.length_a   1.000
_cell.length_b   1.000
_cell.length_c   1.000
_cell.angle_alpha   90.00
_cell.angle_beta   90.00
_cell.angle_gamma   90.00
#
_symmetry.space_group_name_H-M   'P 1'
#
loop_
_entity.id
_entity.type
_entity.pdbx_description
1 polymer ?
#
loop_
_entity_poly.entity_id
_entity_poly.type
_entity_poly.pdbx_seq_one_letter_code
_entity_poly.pdbx_strand_id
1 'polypeptide(L)'
;MIVEDIYQFLGQSIITILILVAILLVVAIILGLVVVKKKIMIFPKLIIFLNDVFYSPLKKLFKALNFDENLVDTIAIEVRNGLNEEPFKEIPPEETLIFLPHCLRHRDCEAVLQEQGLICTDCKKCSIGVIKRKSEPLGYKLYIVPGSSFVKKIVKENKFKAVIGVACHEDLSQTMMLLSDYCPQGVLLTRTGCFETKVDVKTILELINSKNCLKEEE
;
A
#
# COMPACT_ATOMS: atom_id res chain seq x y z
N MET A 1 -22.53 48.44 5.74
CA MET A 1 -21.07 48.70 5.81
C MET A 1 -20.33 47.57 6.52
N ILE A 2 -20.10 47.58 7.85
CA ILE A 2 -19.24 46.55 8.51
C ILE A 2 -19.68 45.10 8.20
N VAL A 3 -20.98 44.84 8.21
CA VAL A 3 -21.54 43.51 7.92
C VAL A 3 -21.33 43.09 6.46
N GLU A 4 -21.47 44.03 5.51
CA GLU A 4 -21.26 43.77 4.07
C GLU A 4 -19.79 43.51 3.75
N ASP A 5 -18.89 44.28 4.36
CA ASP A 5 -17.44 44.12 4.21
C ASP A 5 -16.98 42.75 4.76
N ILE A 6 -17.57 42.31 5.89
CA ILE A 6 -17.32 40.96 6.46
C ILE A 6 -17.78 39.87 5.49
N TYR A 7 -18.99 40.00 4.92
CA TYR A 7 -19.49 39.00 3.95
C TYR A 7 -18.65 38.96 2.67
N GLN A 8 -18.19 40.12 2.18
CA GLN A 8 -17.32 40.19 0.99
C GLN A 8 -15.96 39.55 1.26
N PHE A 9 -15.34 39.82 2.41
CA PHE A 9 -14.07 39.22 2.80
C PHE A 9 -14.18 37.69 2.97
N LEU A 10 -15.25 37.22 3.61
CA LEU A 10 -15.55 35.80 3.74
C LEU A 10 -15.74 35.14 2.37
N GLY A 11 -16.53 35.75 1.49
CA GLY A 11 -16.78 35.25 0.14
C GLY A 11 -15.49 35.16 -0.69
N GLN A 12 -14.68 36.22 -0.70
CA GLN A 12 -13.42 36.25 -1.44
C GLN A 12 -12.42 35.22 -0.89
N SER A 13 -12.37 35.03 0.42
CA SER A 13 -11.51 34.03 1.06
C SER A 13 -11.91 32.61 0.65
N ILE A 14 -13.21 32.30 0.69
CA ILE A 14 -13.73 30.99 0.28
C ILE A 14 -13.41 30.70 -1.19
N ILE A 15 -13.67 31.66 -2.09
CA ILE A 15 -13.38 31.49 -3.52
C ILE A 15 -11.89 31.29 -3.77
N THR A 16 -11.04 32.05 -3.09
CA THR A 16 -9.57 31.92 -3.21
C THR A 16 -9.11 30.54 -2.76
N ILE A 17 -9.63 30.04 -1.63
CA ILE A 17 -9.33 28.70 -1.14
C ILE A 17 -9.81 27.63 -2.14
N LEU A 18 -11.02 27.77 -2.69
CA LEU A 18 -11.55 26.84 -3.69
C LEU A 18 -10.69 26.79 -4.96
N ILE A 19 -10.25 27.95 -5.46
CA ILE A 19 -9.34 28.03 -6.62
C ILE A 19 -8.01 27.36 -6.28
N LEU A 20 -7.44 27.62 -5.10
CA LEU A 20 -6.19 27.02 -4.67
C LEU A 20 -6.30 25.48 -4.59
N VAL A 21 -7.39 24.97 -4.02
CA VAL A 21 -7.66 23.53 -3.96
C VAL A 21 -7.81 22.93 -5.36
N ALA A 22 -8.51 23.60 -6.27
CA ALA A 22 -8.64 23.15 -7.65
C ALA A 22 -7.28 23.08 -8.37
N ILE A 23 -6.41 24.08 -8.18
CA ILE A 23 -5.05 24.08 -8.72
C ILE A 23 -4.24 22.91 -8.15
N LEU A 24 -4.29 22.69 -6.84
CA LEU A 24 -3.59 21.57 -6.19
C LEU A 24 -4.06 20.21 -6.73
N LEU A 25 -5.37 20.03 -6.97
CA LEU A 25 -5.91 18.82 -7.58
C LEU A 25 -5.40 18.61 -9.01
N VAL A 26 -5.39 19.66 -9.84
CA VAL A 26 -4.87 19.58 -11.22
C VAL A 26 -3.38 19.21 -11.21
N VAL A 27 -2.59 19.83 -10.34
CA VAL A 27 -1.16 19.50 -10.17
C VAL A 27 -0.99 18.04 -9.73
N ALA A 28 -1.76 17.56 -8.76
CA ALA A 28 -1.71 16.18 -8.29
C ALA A 28 -1.98 15.17 -9.42
N ILE A 29 -2.99 15.45 -10.26
CA ILE A 29 -3.35 14.61 -11.40
C ILE A 29 -2.22 14.58 -12.44
N ILE A 30 -1.69 15.76 -12.82
CA ILE A 30 -0.60 15.86 -13.79
C ILE A 30 0.63 15.08 -13.31
N LEU A 31 1.03 15.28 -12.05
CA LEU A 31 2.16 14.57 -11.46
C LEU A 31 1.93 13.06 -11.42
N GLY A 32 0.75 12.62 -10.98
CA GLY A 32 0.38 11.21 -10.94
C GLY A 32 0.44 10.53 -12.31
N LEU A 33 -0.09 11.19 -13.35
CA LEU A 33 -0.02 10.69 -14.73
C LEU A 33 1.40 10.63 -15.28
N VAL A 34 2.27 11.60 -14.91
CA VAL A 34 3.68 11.60 -15.30
C VAL A 34 4.42 10.42 -14.65
N VAL A 35 4.13 10.10 -13.38
CA VAL A 35 4.71 8.93 -12.71
C VAL A 35 4.33 7.65 -13.47
N VAL A 36 3.04 7.44 -13.75
CA VAL A 36 2.58 6.20 -14.40
C VAL A 36 3.14 6.08 -15.83
N LYS A 37 3.17 7.18 -16.60
CA LYS A 37 3.62 7.14 -18.00
C LYS A 37 5.13 7.13 -18.17
N LYS A 38 5.86 7.91 -17.38
CA LYS A 38 7.31 8.10 -17.57
C LYS A 38 8.16 7.33 -16.55
N LYS A 39 7.56 6.80 -15.47
CA LYS A 39 8.27 6.22 -14.33
C LYS A 39 9.32 7.16 -13.71
N ILE A 40 9.17 8.47 -13.91
CA ILE A 40 10.07 9.48 -13.35
C ILE A 40 9.49 9.95 -12.02
N MET A 41 10.21 9.74 -10.92
CA MET A 41 9.83 10.18 -9.58
C MET A 41 10.20 11.66 -9.35
N ILE A 42 9.39 12.58 -9.88
CA ILE A 42 9.58 14.03 -9.67
C ILE A 42 8.89 14.42 -8.35
N PHE A 43 9.66 14.79 -7.33
CA PHE A 43 9.17 15.14 -5.98
C PHE A 43 8.22 14.09 -5.34
N PRO A 44 8.69 12.85 -5.12
CA PRO A 44 7.85 11.74 -4.66
C PRO A 44 7.14 11.99 -3.31
N LYS A 45 7.77 12.74 -2.38
CA LYS A 45 7.14 13.14 -1.10
C LYS A 45 5.91 14.05 -1.30
N LEU A 46 5.97 14.97 -2.27
CA LEU A 46 4.84 15.85 -2.58
C LEU A 46 3.69 15.05 -3.20
N ILE A 47 4.01 14.08 -4.06
CA ILE A 47 3.00 13.23 -4.71
C ILE A 47 2.24 12.40 -3.67
N ILE A 48 2.95 11.76 -2.73
CA ILE A 48 2.30 11.00 -1.65
C ILE A 48 1.46 11.93 -0.78
N PHE A 49 2.01 13.09 -0.37
CA PHE A 49 1.26 14.05 0.44
C PHE A 49 -0.04 14.49 -0.24
N LEU A 50 0.00 14.84 -1.53
CA LEU A 50 -1.19 15.22 -2.29
C LEU A 50 -2.15 14.05 -2.46
N ASN A 51 -1.65 12.85 -2.74
CA ASN A 51 -2.49 11.65 -2.86
C ASN A 51 -3.22 11.35 -1.55
N ASP A 52 -2.53 11.46 -0.42
CA ASP A 52 -3.08 11.17 0.91
C ASP A 52 -4.10 12.20 1.36
N VAL A 53 -3.78 13.50 1.19
CA VAL A 53 -4.68 14.60 1.55
C VAL A 53 -5.92 14.62 0.66
N PHE A 54 -5.74 14.38 -0.64
CA PHE A 54 -6.82 14.45 -1.62
C PHE A 54 -7.35 13.08 -2.05
N TYR A 55 -7.11 12.01 -1.30
CA TYR A 55 -7.46 10.64 -1.69
C TYR A 55 -8.92 10.49 -2.11
N SER A 56 -9.85 10.86 -1.23
CA SER A 56 -11.29 10.78 -1.48
C SER A 56 -11.76 11.74 -2.59
N PRO A 57 -11.34 13.04 -2.60
CA PRO A 57 -11.58 13.93 -3.73
C PRO A 57 -11.09 13.39 -5.08
N LEU A 58 -9.87 12.87 -5.15
CA LEU A 58 -9.25 12.32 -6.36
C LEU A 58 -10.04 11.12 -6.87
N LYS A 59 -10.34 10.13 -6.02
CA LYS A 59 -11.16 8.97 -6.43
C LYS A 59 -12.52 9.38 -6.97
N LYS A 60 -13.22 10.30 -6.29
CA LYS A 60 -14.53 10.81 -6.75
C LYS A 60 -14.42 11.52 -8.09
N LEU A 61 -13.36 12.31 -8.29
CA LEU A 61 -13.12 13.01 -9.55
C LEU A 61 -12.82 12.04 -10.69
N PHE A 62 -11.95 11.04 -10.48
CA PHE A 62 -11.64 10.02 -11.49
C PHE A 62 -12.90 9.26 -11.89
N LYS A 63 -13.71 8.86 -10.90
CA LYS A 63 -15.00 8.23 -11.13
C LYS A 63 -15.97 9.13 -11.91
N ALA A 64 -16.05 10.41 -11.58
CA ALA A 64 -16.90 11.38 -12.30
C ALA A 64 -16.44 11.59 -13.75
N LEU A 65 -15.14 11.44 -14.02
CA LEU A 65 -14.54 11.53 -15.36
C LEU A 65 -14.50 10.19 -16.11
N ASN A 66 -15.12 9.12 -15.58
CA ASN A 66 -15.06 7.75 -16.14
C ASN A 66 -13.65 7.17 -16.29
N PHE A 67 -12.70 7.60 -15.44
CA PHE A 67 -11.40 6.96 -15.30
C PHE A 67 -11.44 5.84 -14.25
N ASP A 68 -10.49 4.91 -14.33
CA ASP A 68 -10.32 3.85 -13.33
C ASP A 68 -9.90 4.46 -11.98
N GLU A 69 -10.73 4.27 -10.95
CA GLU A 69 -10.48 4.76 -9.60
C GLU A 69 -9.27 4.07 -8.93
N ASN A 70 -8.89 2.86 -9.39
CA ASN A 70 -7.70 2.16 -8.92
C ASN A 70 -6.40 2.84 -9.34
N LEU A 71 -6.45 3.79 -10.30
CA LEU A 71 -5.26 4.51 -10.75
C LEU A 71 -4.68 5.38 -9.62
N VAL A 72 -5.53 5.97 -8.77
CA VAL A 72 -5.12 6.76 -7.61
C VAL A 72 -4.33 5.90 -6.62
N ASP A 73 -4.81 4.69 -6.35
CA ASP A 73 -4.15 3.71 -5.48
C ASP A 73 -2.84 3.21 -6.10
N THR A 74 -2.85 2.89 -7.40
CA THR A 74 -1.67 2.39 -8.12
C THR A 74 -0.53 3.39 -8.08
N ILE A 75 -0.81 4.67 -8.36
CA ILE A 75 0.18 5.76 -8.23
C ILE A 75 0.77 5.78 -6.83
N ALA A 76 -0.10 5.71 -5.81
CA ALA A 76 0.31 5.79 -4.42
C ALA A 76 1.20 4.60 -4.02
N ILE A 77 0.91 3.40 -4.51
CA ILE A 77 1.69 2.18 -4.28
C ILE A 77 3.03 2.25 -4.99
N GLU A 78 3.06 2.60 -6.28
CA GLU A 78 4.28 2.67 -7.08
C GLU A 78 5.27 3.70 -6.51
N VAL A 79 4.78 4.89 -6.14
CA VAL A 79 5.63 5.94 -5.56
C VAL A 79 6.18 5.50 -4.20
N ARG A 80 5.37 4.85 -3.36
CA ARG A 80 5.82 4.33 -2.06
C ARG A 80 6.84 3.20 -2.22
N ASN A 81 6.62 2.27 -3.14
CA ASN A 81 7.59 1.21 -3.44
C ASN A 81 8.93 1.80 -3.84
N GLY A 82 8.95 2.73 -4.81
CA GLY A 82 10.18 3.36 -5.29
C GLY A 82 10.90 4.19 -4.22
N LEU A 83 10.16 4.90 -3.36
CA LEU A 83 10.75 5.64 -2.24
C LEU A 83 11.39 4.76 -1.18
N ASN A 84 10.76 3.63 -0.89
CA ASN A 84 11.17 2.75 0.19
C ASN A 84 12.06 1.61 -0.29
N GLU A 85 12.39 1.52 -1.59
CA GLU A 85 13.10 0.37 -2.16
C GLU A 85 14.47 0.18 -1.51
N GLU A 86 15.31 1.21 -1.53
CA GLU A 86 16.65 1.18 -0.95
C GLU A 86 16.64 0.98 0.57
N PRO A 87 15.93 1.79 1.40
CA PRO A 87 15.93 1.56 2.83
C PRO A 87 15.31 0.20 3.22
N PHE A 88 14.38 -0.34 2.42
CA PHE A 88 13.86 -1.69 2.63
C PHE A 88 14.94 -2.76 2.44
N LYS A 89 15.84 -2.63 1.45
CA LYS A 89 16.90 -3.62 1.19
C LYS A 89 17.95 -3.69 2.30
N GLU A 90 18.14 -2.59 3.03
CA GLU A 90 19.06 -2.50 4.17
C GLU A 90 18.51 -3.15 5.46
N ILE A 91 17.19 -3.33 5.57
CA ILE A 91 16.56 -3.88 6.77
C ILE A 91 16.55 -5.42 6.70
N PRO A 92 17.08 -6.13 7.71
CA PRO A 92 17.18 -7.58 7.66
C PRO A 92 15.81 -8.28 7.74
N PRO A 93 15.71 -9.53 7.27
CA PRO A 93 14.48 -10.31 7.31
C PRO A 93 13.78 -10.40 8.66
N GLU A 94 14.52 -10.54 9.76
CA GLU A 94 14.01 -10.72 11.13
C GLU A 94 13.27 -9.48 11.64
N GLU A 95 13.61 -8.31 11.08
CA GLU A 95 12.96 -7.03 11.32
C GLU A 95 11.94 -6.66 10.23
N THR A 96 11.60 -7.61 9.35
CA THR A 96 10.64 -7.41 8.26
C THR A 96 9.40 -8.30 8.43
N LEU A 97 8.21 -7.69 8.43
CA LEU A 97 6.95 -8.43 8.45
C LEU A 97 6.40 -8.65 7.04
N ILE A 98 5.70 -9.76 6.81
CA ILE A 98 4.96 -10.03 5.57
C ILE A 98 3.47 -10.14 5.89
N PHE A 99 2.64 -9.32 5.27
CA PHE A 99 1.19 -9.38 5.35
C PHE A 99 0.61 -9.95 4.06
N LEU A 100 -0.04 -11.11 4.17
CA LEU A 100 -0.79 -11.73 3.09
C LEU A 100 -2.29 -11.60 3.33
N PRO A 101 -3.12 -11.42 2.28
CA PRO A 101 -4.55 -11.31 2.45
C PRO A 101 -5.19 -12.70 2.53
N HIS A 102 -6.19 -12.84 3.40
CA HIS A 102 -6.93 -14.10 3.56
C HIS A 102 -7.61 -14.61 2.28
N CYS A 103 -7.91 -13.72 1.34
CA CYS A 103 -8.60 -14.05 0.09
C CYS A 103 -7.75 -14.89 -0.88
N LEU A 104 -6.43 -15.03 -0.66
CA LEU A 104 -5.57 -15.97 -1.40
C LEU A 104 -5.85 -17.44 -1.08
N ARG A 105 -6.59 -17.72 0.01
CA ARG A 105 -6.91 -19.08 0.43
C ARG A 105 -7.72 -19.79 -0.65
N HIS A 106 -7.38 -21.06 -0.85
CA HIS A 106 -8.24 -22.00 -1.57
C HIS A 106 -9.52 -22.26 -0.77
N ARG A 107 -10.62 -22.61 -1.45
CA ARG A 107 -11.91 -22.95 -0.82
C ARG A 107 -11.78 -23.97 0.30
N ASP A 108 -11.01 -25.02 0.04
CA ASP A 108 -10.84 -26.15 0.97
C ASP A 108 -9.66 -25.93 1.93
N CYS A 109 -9.33 -24.67 2.26
CA CYS A 109 -8.23 -24.33 3.17
C CYS A 109 -8.65 -24.49 4.64
N GLU A 110 -7.93 -25.33 5.35
CA GLU A 110 -8.17 -25.68 6.77
C GLU A 110 -7.61 -24.67 7.78
N ALA A 111 -7.10 -23.52 7.32
CA ALA A 111 -6.55 -22.50 8.21
C ALA A 111 -7.62 -21.93 9.16
N VAL A 112 -7.27 -21.87 10.44
CA VAL A 112 -8.15 -21.36 11.51
C VAL A 112 -7.81 -19.91 11.82
N LEU A 113 -8.84 -19.09 12.03
CA LEU A 113 -8.68 -17.70 12.44
C LEU A 113 -8.33 -17.64 13.94
N GLN A 114 -7.26 -16.93 14.26
CA GLN A 114 -6.82 -16.61 15.61
C GLN A 114 -6.68 -15.10 15.80
N GLU A 115 -6.19 -14.70 16.96
CA GLU A 115 -6.08 -13.31 17.38
C GLU A 115 -5.24 -12.43 16.44
N GLN A 116 -4.16 -12.99 15.87
CA GLN A 116 -3.24 -12.31 14.96
C GLN A 116 -3.47 -12.67 13.47
N GLY A 117 -4.63 -13.26 13.15
CA GLY A 117 -4.99 -13.66 11.80
C GLY A 117 -5.05 -15.18 11.63
N LEU A 118 -4.97 -15.63 10.39
CA LEU A 118 -5.12 -17.04 10.04
C LEU A 118 -3.81 -17.81 10.21
N ILE A 119 -3.89 -19.00 10.79
CA ILE A 119 -2.74 -19.91 10.91
C ILE A 119 -2.72 -20.88 9.73
N CYS A 120 -1.74 -20.70 8.83
CA CYS A 120 -1.54 -21.60 7.70
C CYS A 120 -0.97 -22.94 8.18
N THR A 121 -1.70 -24.02 7.91
CA THR A 121 -1.29 -25.42 8.14
C THR A 121 -0.45 -26.01 7.00
N ASP A 122 -0.05 -25.18 6.03
CA ASP A 122 0.69 -25.58 4.84
C ASP A 122 0.02 -26.69 4.01
N CYS A 123 -1.31 -26.62 3.86
CA CYS A 123 -2.13 -27.57 3.09
C CYS A 123 -1.80 -27.67 1.58
N LYS A 124 -0.84 -26.88 1.06
CA LYS A 124 -0.38 -26.84 -0.34
C LYS A 124 -1.41 -26.41 -1.40
N LYS A 125 -2.61 -26.00 -1.03
CA LYS A 125 -3.70 -25.65 -1.97
C LYS A 125 -3.62 -24.21 -2.53
N CYS A 126 -2.77 -23.34 -2.00
CA CYS A 126 -2.68 -21.93 -2.40
C CYS A 126 -1.25 -21.37 -2.32
N SER A 127 -1.05 -20.16 -2.84
CA SER A 127 0.24 -19.46 -2.88
C SER A 127 0.79 -19.12 -1.49
N ILE A 128 -0.07 -18.92 -0.49
CA ILE A 128 0.33 -18.60 0.89
C ILE A 128 1.37 -19.61 1.42
N GLY A 129 1.11 -20.91 1.23
CA GLY A 129 2.01 -21.96 1.72
C GLY A 129 3.38 -21.91 1.03
N VAL A 130 3.42 -21.56 -0.26
CA VAL A 130 4.67 -21.39 -1.00
C VAL A 130 5.48 -20.23 -0.44
N ILE A 131 4.84 -19.08 -0.23
CA ILE A 131 5.48 -17.87 0.30
C ILE A 131 6.01 -18.14 1.70
N LYS A 132 5.18 -18.69 2.60
CA LYS A 132 5.53 -19.04 3.98
C LYS A 132 6.78 -19.92 4.05
N ARG A 133 6.83 -21.01 3.27
CA ARG A 133 7.99 -21.93 3.26
C ARG A 133 9.28 -21.28 2.78
N LYS A 134 9.19 -20.24 1.95
CA LYS A 134 10.37 -19.55 1.41
C LYS A 134 10.80 -18.39 2.30
N SER A 135 9.87 -17.73 2.99
CA SER A 135 10.16 -16.57 3.82
C SER A 135 10.57 -16.91 5.25
N GLU A 136 9.88 -17.86 5.91
CA GLU A 136 10.13 -18.15 7.33
C GLU A 136 11.55 -18.65 7.64
N PRO A 137 12.17 -19.55 6.83
CA PRO A 137 13.55 -19.97 7.07
C PRO A 137 14.58 -18.85 6.95
N LEU A 138 14.25 -17.77 6.25
CA LEU A 138 15.09 -16.58 6.10
C LEU A 138 14.90 -15.59 7.26
N GLY A 139 14.02 -15.85 8.24
CA GLY A 139 13.80 -14.98 9.40
C GLY A 139 12.55 -14.09 9.32
N TYR A 140 11.87 -14.02 8.18
CA TYR A 140 10.65 -13.22 8.03
C TYR A 140 9.50 -13.73 8.91
N LYS A 141 8.77 -12.82 9.53
CA LYS A 141 7.50 -13.12 10.22
C LYS A 141 6.32 -12.86 9.29
N LEU A 142 5.54 -13.89 9.01
CA LEU A 142 4.41 -13.84 8.09
C LEU A 142 3.06 -13.89 8.82
N TYR A 143 2.17 -12.96 8.46
CA TYR A 143 0.80 -12.87 8.98
C TYR A 143 -0.21 -12.93 7.83
N ILE A 144 -1.28 -13.69 8.02
CA ILE A 144 -2.38 -13.80 7.05
C ILE A 144 -3.59 -13.09 7.64
N VAL A 145 -3.92 -11.92 7.08
CA VAL A 145 -4.87 -10.99 7.70
C VAL A 145 -6.21 -10.96 6.95
N PRO A 146 -7.35 -11.02 7.68
CA PRO A 146 -8.66 -10.79 7.09
C PRO A 146 -8.89 -9.36 6.59
N GLY A 147 -8.29 -8.38 7.26
CA GLY A 147 -8.44 -6.97 6.93
C GLY A 147 -7.55 -6.07 7.77
N SER A 148 -7.68 -4.76 7.57
CA SER A 148 -6.79 -3.74 8.14
C SER A 148 -6.82 -3.62 9.67
N SER A 149 -7.89 -4.07 10.33
CA SER A 149 -7.97 -4.11 11.80
C SER A 149 -6.92 -5.04 12.42
N PHE A 150 -6.67 -6.20 11.79
CA PHE A 150 -5.63 -7.13 12.22
C PHE A 150 -4.24 -6.55 12.01
N VAL A 151 -4.02 -5.88 10.88
CA VAL A 151 -2.74 -5.19 10.61
C VAL A 151 -2.44 -4.19 11.73
N LYS A 152 -3.40 -3.31 12.08
CA LYS A 152 -3.24 -2.33 13.17
C LYS A 152 -2.90 -2.99 14.52
N LYS A 153 -3.46 -4.15 14.80
CA LYS A 153 -3.19 -4.91 16.03
C LYS A 153 -1.77 -5.47 16.03
N ILE A 154 -1.41 -6.20 14.98
CA ILE A 154 -0.09 -6.83 14.82
C ILE A 154 1.01 -5.77 14.89
N VAL A 155 0.81 -4.61 14.26
CA VAL A 155 1.76 -3.49 14.26
C VAL A 155 2.03 -2.96 15.67
N LYS A 156 1.02 -2.93 16.55
CA LYS A 156 1.18 -2.48 17.93
C LYS A 156 1.91 -3.50 18.81
N GLU A 157 1.76 -4.79 18.50
CA GLU A 157 2.28 -5.90 19.30
C GLU A 157 3.68 -6.36 18.88
N ASN A 158 4.15 -5.92 17.72
CA ASN A 158 5.42 -6.36 17.14
C ASN A 158 6.39 -5.19 16.96
N LYS A 159 7.68 -5.47 17.12
CA LYS A 159 8.77 -4.56 16.72
C LYS A 159 9.32 -5.02 15.38
N PHE A 160 9.34 -4.11 14.41
CA PHE A 160 9.82 -4.32 13.04
C PHE A 160 10.17 -2.96 12.44
N LYS A 161 10.94 -2.97 11.35
CA LYS A 161 11.37 -1.76 10.63
C LYS A 161 10.92 -1.75 9.17
N ALA A 162 10.58 -2.91 8.61
CA ALA A 162 10.14 -3.06 7.22
C ALA A 162 8.87 -3.91 7.12
N VAL A 163 8.09 -3.71 6.06
CA VAL A 163 6.92 -4.55 5.75
C VAL A 163 6.82 -4.88 4.26
N ILE A 164 6.37 -6.09 3.96
CA ILE A 164 5.88 -6.49 2.64
C ILE A 164 4.36 -6.67 2.74
N GLY A 165 3.59 -5.88 2.00
CA GLY A 165 2.14 -5.96 1.94
C GLY A 165 1.66 -6.57 0.62
N VAL A 166 0.68 -7.47 0.68
CA VAL A 166 0.00 -8.00 -0.50
C VAL A 166 -1.50 -7.78 -0.35
N ALA A 167 -2.13 -7.06 -1.27
CA ALA A 167 -3.58 -6.85 -1.27
C ALA A 167 -4.08 -6.31 -2.63
N CYS A 168 -5.38 -6.03 -2.72
CA CYS A 168 -5.95 -5.27 -3.83
C CYS A 168 -5.53 -3.79 -3.74
N HIS A 169 -5.82 -3.00 -4.78
CA HIS A 169 -5.40 -1.60 -4.90
C HIS A 169 -5.74 -0.75 -3.66
N GLU A 170 -7.01 -0.74 -3.26
CA GLU A 170 -7.48 0.10 -2.14
C GLU A 170 -6.86 -0.33 -0.81
N ASP A 171 -6.97 -1.62 -0.45
CA ASP A 171 -6.45 -2.14 0.81
C ASP A 171 -4.93 -1.97 0.91
N LEU A 172 -4.21 -2.20 -0.20
CA LEU A 172 -2.75 -2.08 -0.21
C LEU A 172 -2.34 -0.62 -0.05
N SER A 173 -2.93 0.30 -0.82
CA SER A 173 -2.64 1.73 -0.76
C SER A 173 -2.87 2.28 0.65
N GLN A 174 -4.03 2.00 1.25
CA GLN A 174 -4.35 2.46 2.61
C GLN A 174 -3.46 1.82 3.67
N THR A 175 -3.13 0.54 3.52
CA THR A 175 -2.25 -0.14 4.47
C THR A 175 -0.82 0.39 4.37
N MET A 176 -0.31 0.68 3.18
CA MET A 176 1.01 1.30 2.99
C MET A 176 1.04 2.73 3.50
N MET A 177 -0.07 3.48 3.42
CA MET A 177 -0.20 4.79 4.05
C MET A 177 -0.11 4.67 5.58
N LEU A 178 -0.84 3.72 6.18
CA LEU A 178 -0.78 3.44 7.62
C LEU A 178 0.62 3.03 8.09
N LEU A 179 1.37 2.35 7.23
CA LEU A 179 2.69 1.79 7.54
C LEU A 179 3.84 2.63 6.94
N SER A 180 3.60 3.91 6.65
CA SER A 180 4.58 4.79 6.00
C SER A 180 5.93 4.86 6.70
N ASP A 181 5.94 4.68 8.02
CA ASP A 181 7.14 4.78 8.86
C ASP A 181 7.97 3.47 8.89
N TYR A 182 7.49 2.40 8.24
CA TYR A 182 8.08 1.07 8.30
C TYR A 182 8.52 0.55 6.92
N CYS A 183 9.13 1.41 6.11
CA CYS A 183 9.70 1.09 4.79
C CYS A 183 8.83 0.11 3.96
N PRO A 184 7.55 0.42 3.67
CA PRO A 184 6.62 -0.54 3.09
C PRO A 184 6.95 -0.85 1.63
N GLN A 185 6.90 -2.13 1.27
CA GLN A 185 6.89 -2.63 -0.10
C GLN A 185 5.58 -3.36 -0.38
N GLY A 186 4.93 -3.04 -1.50
CA GLY A 186 3.61 -3.53 -1.85
C GLY A 186 3.61 -4.35 -3.14
N VAL A 187 2.89 -5.48 -3.14
CA VAL A 187 2.61 -6.30 -4.33
C VAL A 187 1.10 -6.41 -4.53
N LEU A 188 0.65 -5.98 -5.70
CA LEU A 188 -0.77 -6.07 -6.08
C LEU A 188 -1.16 -7.51 -6.43
N LEU A 189 -2.40 -7.87 -6.09
CA LEU A 189 -3.03 -9.09 -6.58
C LEU A 189 -3.19 -9.04 -8.10
N THR A 190 -2.79 -10.10 -8.80
CA THR A 190 -3.00 -10.28 -10.25
C THR A 190 -4.43 -10.60 -10.60
N ARG A 191 -5.18 -11.20 -9.65
CA ARG A 191 -6.63 -11.37 -9.71
C ARG A 191 -7.23 -10.89 -8.40
N THR A 192 -8.02 -9.84 -8.46
CA THR A 192 -8.71 -9.23 -7.31
C THR A 192 -10.05 -9.92 -7.04
N GLY A 193 -10.61 -9.65 -5.86
CA GLY A 193 -11.84 -10.26 -5.34
C GLY A 193 -11.71 -10.58 -3.86
N CYS A 194 -12.78 -11.13 -3.28
CA CYS A 194 -12.79 -11.52 -1.86
C CYS A 194 -12.53 -13.02 -1.63
N PHE A 195 -12.30 -13.79 -2.70
CA PHE A 195 -12.16 -15.24 -2.63
C PHE A 195 -11.31 -15.80 -3.78
N GLU A 196 -10.41 -16.74 -3.48
CA GLU A 196 -9.49 -17.37 -4.43
C GLU A 196 -8.80 -16.37 -5.39
N THR A 197 -8.31 -15.28 -4.79
CA THR A 197 -7.50 -14.29 -5.50
C THR A 197 -6.15 -14.87 -5.89
N LYS A 198 -5.45 -14.17 -6.78
CA LYS A 198 -4.12 -14.59 -7.26
C LYS A 198 -3.13 -13.47 -7.10
N VAL A 199 -1.88 -13.85 -6.88
CA VAL A 199 -0.73 -12.96 -6.83
C VAL A 199 0.41 -13.60 -7.61
N ASP A 200 1.28 -12.77 -8.18
CA ASP A 200 2.54 -13.26 -8.71
C ASP A 200 3.50 -13.57 -7.55
N VAL A 201 3.67 -14.86 -7.29
CA VAL A 201 4.58 -15.34 -6.24
C VAL A 201 6.03 -14.97 -6.58
N LYS A 202 6.40 -14.90 -7.86
CA LYS A 202 7.76 -14.56 -8.28
C LYS A 202 8.16 -13.17 -7.79
N THR A 203 7.28 -12.18 -7.96
CA THR A 203 7.51 -10.80 -7.49
C THR A 203 7.72 -10.74 -5.98
N ILE A 204 6.95 -11.51 -5.20
CA ILE A 204 7.10 -11.56 -3.74
C ILE A 204 8.46 -12.20 -3.38
N LEU A 205 8.85 -13.28 -4.06
CA LEU A 205 10.13 -13.94 -3.81
C LEU A 205 11.32 -13.05 -4.21
N GLU A 206 11.20 -12.26 -5.28
CA GLU A 206 12.21 -11.28 -5.66
C GLU A 206 12.40 -10.23 -4.55
N LEU A 207 11.32 -9.72 -3.94
CA LEU A 207 11.39 -8.82 -2.78
C LEU A 207 11.97 -9.49 -1.52
N ILE A 208 11.59 -10.73 -1.24
CA ILE A 208 12.12 -11.49 -0.10
C ILE A 208 13.65 -11.66 -0.21
N ASN A 209 14.14 -11.89 -1.43
CA ASN A 209 15.57 -12.12 -1.70
C ASN A 209 16.32 -10.83 -2.05
N SER A 210 15.68 -9.66 -2.08
CA SER A 210 16.34 -8.42 -2.51
C SER A 210 17.25 -7.80 -1.45
N LYS A 211 17.19 -8.29 -0.21
CA LYS A 211 17.92 -7.76 0.95
C LYS A 211 19.43 -7.83 0.74
N ASN A 212 20.15 -6.78 1.15
CA ASN A 212 21.60 -6.70 0.95
C ASN A 212 22.38 -7.60 1.91
N CYS A 213 21.90 -7.76 3.15
CA CYS A 213 22.47 -8.72 4.11
C CYS A 213 22.49 -10.18 3.61
N LEU A 214 21.56 -10.57 2.72
CA LEU A 214 21.53 -11.91 2.13
C LEU A 214 22.56 -12.09 1.00
N LYS A 215 23.14 -11.00 0.49
CA LYS A 215 24.12 -11.02 -0.62
C LYS A 215 25.56 -10.99 -0.12
N GLU A 216 25.78 -10.66 1.16
CA GLU A 216 27.11 -10.61 1.77
C GLU A 216 27.64 -12.01 2.18
N GLU A 217 26.82 -13.06 2.04
CA GLU A 217 27.17 -14.45 2.38
C GLU A 217 27.54 -15.34 1.16
N GLU A 218 27.54 -14.79 -0.07
CA GLU A 218 28.02 -15.46 -1.30
C GLU A 218 29.40 -14.95 -1.75
#